data_AF-A0A2N5RFS4-F1
#
_entry.id   AF-A0A2N5RFS4-F1
#
_cell.length_a   1.000
_cell.length_b   1.000
_cell.length_c   1.000
_cell.angle_alpha   90.00
_cell.angle_beta   90.00
_cell.angle_gamma   90.00
#
_symmetry.space_group_name_H-M   'P 1'
#
loop_
_entity.id
_entity.type
_entity.pdbx_description
1 polymer ?
#
loop_
_entity_poly.entity_id
_entity_poly.type
_entity_poly.pdbx_seq_one_letter_code
_entity_poly.pdbx_strand_id
1 'polypeptide(L)'
;MKVKVSGMLFSLISLILFARGTFSVLDFSANRYYEIHYMLDSELHTWVGHDNYVDIPRSEFEQLRSVIQRNESYVRSLRQRISDLERQKSELTDQIEDLKDQLSNKEQTIEDLQKRESNLKDQITTLTATVSFLGGLLEEKDRKIAKLEQYILLKDQHISNLKDQISKLNDLLDTKNEEITILASLASAPATITEIFRENEELKKRLELAEASITALEEEIQRKDEQLFQAEAQLERMDQLKTLLETYESSLTALQETLKEKDKQLKILSEILTKEVEKAQAESEKLREKLKKVLSILKSLNDILRVLKEDFSSLEAISLEGQKVIEDISTVVGEE
;
A
#
# COMPACT_ATOMS: atom_id res chain seq x y z
N MET A 1 98.12 182.28 -28.79
CA MET A 1 96.75 181.98 -29.26
C MET A 1 96.08 181.04 -28.27
N LYS A 2 95.30 181.61 -27.35
CA LYS A 2 94.30 180.89 -26.54
C LYS A 2 93.14 180.51 -27.47
N VAL A 3 92.32 179.55 -27.04
CA VAL A 3 91.09 179.04 -27.67
C VAL A 3 91.28 177.85 -28.63
N LYS A 4 91.11 176.65 -28.07
CA LYS A 4 90.55 175.42 -28.70
C LYS A 4 90.36 174.28 -27.68
N VAL A 5 91.06 174.33 -26.55
CA VAL A 5 90.93 173.33 -25.47
C VAL A 5 89.55 173.35 -24.81
N SER A 6 88.90 174.52 -24.69
CA SER A 6 87.58 174.63 -24.04
C SER A 6 86.46 173.93 -24.82
N GLY A 7 86.47 173.96 -26.16
CA GLY A 7 85.45 173.27 -26.98
C GLY A 7 85.62 171.75 -27.00
N MET A 8 86.86 171.26 -27.04
CA MET A 8 87.15 169.82 -26.93
C MET A 8 86.83 169.28 -25.54
N LEU A 9 87.15 170.03 -24.48
CA LEU A 9 86.83 169.61 -23.12
C LEU A 9 85.32 169.58 -22.87
N PHE A 10 84.57 170.57 -23.37
CA PHE A 10 83.10 170.58 -23.28
C PHE A 10 82.46 169.45 -24.10
N SER A 11 82.99 169.16 -25.29
CA SER A 11 82.51 168.04 -26.12
C SER A 11 82.82 166.69 -25.47
N LEU A 12 83.99 166.54 -24.84
CA LEU A 12 84.38 165.31 -24.15
C LEU A 12 83.56 165.11 -22.86
N ILE A 13 83.31 166.20 -22.12
CA ILE A 13 82.45 166.21 -20.95
C ILE A 13 80.99 165.90 -21.36
N SER A 14 80.46 166.48 -22.44
CA SER A 14 79.15 166.09 -22.98
C SER A 14 79.11 164.64 -23.47
N LEU A 15 80.21 164.12 -24.05
CA LEU A 15 80.28 162.72 -24.49
C LEU A 15 80.25 161.73 -23.31
N ILE A 16 80.83 162.13 -22.18
CA ILE A 16 80.88 161.33 -20.94
C ILE A 16 79.57 161.48 -20.14
N LEU A 17 79.02 162.70 -20.07
CA LEU A 17 77.74 163.00 -19.39
C LEU A 17 76.51 162.40 -20.10
N PHE A 18 76.61 162.05 -21.39
CA PHE A 18 75.55 161.37 -22.16
C PHE A 18 75.92 159.94 -22.58
N ALA A 19 76.85 159.30 -21.87
CA ALA A 19 77.22 157.91 -22.14
C ALA A 19 75.99 156.99 -21.96
N ARG A 20 75.49 156.47 -23.09
CA ARG A 20 74.33 155.58 -23.17
C ARG A 20 74.80 154.13 -23.16
N GLY A 21 74.34 153.35 -22.18
CA GLY A 21 74.57 151.92 -22.09
C GLY A 21 73.32 151.12 -22.46
N THR A 22 73.50 149.81 -22.65
CA THR A 22 72.42 148.86 -22.93
C THR A 22 72.64 147.56 -22.17
N PHE A 23 71.55 146.96 -21.68
CA PHE A 23 71.55 145.57 -21.22
C PHE A 23 70.33 144.83 -21.78
N SER A 24 70.41 143.51 -21.90
CA SER A 24 69.34 142.70 -22.48
C SER A 24 68.57 141.93 -21.40
N VAL A 25 67.24 141.89 -21.52
CA VAL A 25 66.37 141.08 -20.66
C VAL A 25 65.59 140.09 -21.52
N LEU A 26 65.69 138.80 -21.17
CA LEU A 26 64.95 137.73 -21.82
C LEU A 26 63.51 137.70 -21.29
N ASP A 27 62.54 137.73 -22.20
CA ASP A 27 61.16 137.37 -21.94
C ASP A 27 60.98 135.88 -22.23
N PHE A 28 60.76 135.08 -21.19
CA PHE A 28 60.60 133.63 -21.29
C PHE A 28 59.30 133.24 -21.99
N SER A 29 58.26 134.08 -21.91
CA SER A 29 56.96 133.80 -22.53
C SER A 29 57.02 133.97 -24.05
N ALA A 30 57.74 134.99 -24.51
CA ALA A 30 57.91 135.30 -25.93
C ALA A 30 59.21 134.71 -26.53
N ASN A 31 60.07 134.13 -25.70
CA ASN A 31 61.42 133.68 -26.03
C ASN A 31 62.22 134.76 -26.81
N ARG A 32 62.21 135.99 -26.31
CA ARG A 32 62.79 137.17 -26.99
C ARG A 32 63.58 138.04 -26.02
N TYR A 33 64.72 138.55 -26.47
CA TYR A 33 65.50 139.55 -25.74
C TYR A 33 65.01 140.96 -26.05
N TYR A 34 64.89 141.77 -25.01
CA TYR A 34 64.64 143.20 -25.10
C TYR A 34 65.88 143.95 -24.63
N GLU A 35 66.40 144.84 -25.46
CA GLU A 35 67.49 145.74 -25.07
C GLU A 35 66.91 146.94 -24.34
N ILE A 36 67.37 147.16 -23.12
CA ILE A 36 66.97 148.27 -22.26
C ILE A 36 68.10 149.29 -22.30
N HIS A 37 67.79 150.47 -22.83
CA HIS A 37 68.73 151.58 -22.87
C HIS A 37 68.75 152.34 -21.55
N TYR A 38 69.94 152.70 -21.08
CA TYR A 38 70.10 153.56 -19.92
C TYR A 38 71.15 154.63 -20.18
N MET A 39 71.11 155.71 -19.41
CA MET A 39 72.05 156.82 -19.48
C MET A 39 72.63 157.04 -18.09
N LEU A 40 73.91 157.37 -18.00
CA LEU A 40 74.44 157.86 -16.74
C LEU A 40 73.86 159.25 -16.51
N ASP A 41 73.19 159.45 -15.39
CA ASP A 41 72.64 160.76 -15.08
C ASP A 41 73.77 161.77 -14.90
N SER A 42 73.55 162.94 -15.50
CA SER A 42 74.42 164.11 -15.57
C SER A 42 73.71 165.26 -14.85
N GLU A 43 73.13 165.03 -13.67
CA GLU A 43 72.59 166.12 -12.86
C GLU A 43 73.74 167.01 -12.36
N LEU A 44 74.00 168.07 -13.12
CA LEU A 44 74.76 169.27 -12.73
C LEU A 44 73.95 170.14 -11.74
N HIS A 45 73.01 169.55 -11.00
CA HIS A 45 72.20 170.19 -9.99
C HIS A 45 72.31 169.41 -8.67
N THR A 46 73.04 170.02 -7.74
CA THR A 46 73.25 169.64 -6.32
C THR A 46 74.13 168.42 -6.02
N TRP A 47 75.39 168.76 -5.75
CA TRP A 47 76.42 167.98 -5.08
C TRP A 47 76.00 167.60 -3.65
N VAL A 48 75.28 166.49 -3.46
CA VAL A 48 75.26 165.72 -2.20
C VAL A 48 75.16 164.23 -2.57
N GLY A 49 76.16 163.45 -2.16
CA GLY A 49 76.39 162.11 -2.66
C GLY A 49 75.27 161.10 -2.39
N HIS A 50 74.95 160.32 -3.41
CA HIS A 50 74.58 158.91 -3.32
C HIS A 50 75.02 158.23 -4.63
N ASP A 51 75.55 157.01 -4.52
CA ASP A 51 76.21 156.28 -5.61
C ASP A 51 75.35 156.11 -6.88
N ASN A 52 75.99 156.24 -8.06
CA ASN A 52 75.56 155.75 -9.38
C ASN A 52 74.05 155.79 -9.69
N TYR A 53 73.50 156.98 -9.97
CA TYR A 53 72.19 157.10 -10.60
C TYR A 53 72.28 156.79 -12.10
N VAL A 54 71.51 155.79 -12.50
CA VAL A 54 71.31 155.39 -13.89
C VAL A 54 69.92 155.83 -14.30
N ASP A 55 69.86 156.79 -15.21
CA ASP A 55 68.62 157.27 -15.79
C ASP A 55 68.15 156.33 -16.89
N ILE A 56 67.04 155.65 -16.62
CA ILE A 56 66.34 154.82 -17.59
C ILE A 56 65.16 155.64 -18.13
N PRO A 57 65.05 155.87 -19.45
CA PRO A 57 63.88 156.51 -20.03
C PRO A 57 62.60 155.81 -19.59
N ARG A 58 61.55 156.56 -19.27
CA ARG A 58 60.29 156.00 -18.75
C ARG A 58 59.73 154.86 -19.61
N SER A 59 59.85 154.93 -20.94
CA SER A 59 59.44 153.86 -21.86
C SER A 59 60.22 152.56 -21.68
N GLU A 60 61.54 152.66 -21.49
CA GLU A 60 62.46 151.54 -21.26
C GLU A 60 62.19 150.91 -19.89
N PHE A 61 61.92 151.73 -18.88
CA PHE A 61 61.53 151.26 -17.55
C PHE A 61 60.19 150.51 -17.58
N GLU A 62 59.19 151.03 -18.29
CA GLU A 62 57.89 150.34 -18.45
C GLU A 62 58.05 149.04 -19.26
N GLN A 63 58.93 149.00 -20.27
CA GLN A 63 59.23 147.78 -21.02
C GLN A 63 59.90 146.71 -20.14
N LEU A 64 60.92 147.10 -19.37
CA LEU A 64 61.55 146.23 -18.38
C LEU A 64 60.53 145.69 -17.37
N ARG A 65 59.71 146.57 -16.80
CA ARG A 65 58.64 146.22 -15.86
C ARG A 65 57.65 145.23 -16.48
N SER A 66 57.27 145.45 -17.74
CA SER A 66 56.36 144.58 -18.48
C SER A 66 56.96 143.19 -18.74
N VAL A 67 58.24 143.12 -19.11
CA VAL A 67 58.98 141.84 -19.28
C VAL A 67 59.09 141.10 -17.95
N ILE A 68 59.43 141.79 -16.86
CA ILE A 68 59.47 141.20 -15.51
C ILE A 68 58.11 140.62 -15.13
N GLN A 69 57.02 141.36 -15.31
CA GLN A 69 55.66 140.89 -15.00
C GLN A 69 55.25 139.65 -15.81
N ARG A 70 55.61 139.60 -17.10
CA ARG A 70 55.36 138.41 -17.95
C ARG A 70 56.19 137.22 -17.49
N ASN A 71 57.46 137.41 -17.18
CA ASN A 71 58.34 136.35 -16.67
C ASN A 71 57.86 135.81 -15.32
N GLU A 72 57.46 136.68 -14.39
CA GLU A 72 56.89 136.24 -13.12
C GLU A 72 55.63 135.39 -13.34
N SER A 73 54.76 135.81 -14.26
CA SER A 73 53.54 135.07 -14.60
C SER A 73 53.87 133.72 -15.25
N TYR A 74 54.87 133.68 -16.13
CA TYR A 74 55.37 132.45 -16.75
C TYR A 74 55.94 131.48 -15.70
N VAL A 75 56.77 131.97 -14.77
CA VAL A 75 57.32 131.18 -13.67
C VAL A 75 56.20 130.65 -12.76
N ARG A 76 55.18 131.46 -12.44
CA ARG A 76 53.99 131.00 -11.69
C ARG A 76 53.27 129.86 -12.42
N SER A 77 53.08 129.97 -13.74
CA SER A 77 52.43 128.91 -14.54
C SER A 77 53.25 127.61 -14.57
N LEU A 78 54.57 127.70 -14.66
CA LEU A 78 55.44 126.52 -14.60
C LEU A 78 55.40 125.86 -13.23
N ARG A 79 55.41 126.63 -12.14
CA ARG A 79 55.27 126.09 -10.77
C ARG A 79 53.95 125.35 -10.60
N GLN A 80 52.85 125.91 -11.09
CA GLN A 80 51.55 125.25 -11.06
C GLN A 80 51.59 123.93 -11.83
N ARG A 81 52.14 123.93 -13.06
CA ARG A 81 52.25 122.72 -13.87
C ARG A 81 53.15 121.65 -13.25
N ILE A 82 54.23 122.05 -12.57
CA ILE A 82 55.08 121.12 -11.79
C ILE A 82 54.27 120.52 -10.65
N SER A 83 53.54 121.34 -9.88
CA SER A 83 52.69 120.87 -8.78
C SER A 83 51.61 119.89 -9.28
N ASP A 84 50.98 120.16 -10.42
CA ASP A 84 49.97 119.28 -11.02
C ASP A 84 50.59 117.94 -11.45
N LEU A 85 51.77 117.97 -12.06
CA LEU A 85 52.51 116.76 -12.47
C LEU A 85 52.98 115.94 -11.26
N GLU A 86 53.42 116.58 -10.18
CA GLU A 86 53.79 115.91 -8.94
C GLU A 86 52.59 115.19 -8.32
N ARG A 87 51.43 115.85 -8.32
CA ARG A 87 50.18 115.23 -7.88
C ARG A 87 49.78 114.04 -8.75
N GLN A 88 49.81 114.17 -10.08
CA GLN A 88 49.53 113.07 -11.00
C GLN A 88 50.50 111.89 -10.80
N LYS A 89 51.79 112.17 -10.57
CA LYS A 89 52.79 111.16 -10.27
C LYS A 89 52.45 110.41 -8.98
N SER A 90 52.02 111.12 -7.93
CA SER A 90 51.58 110.50 -6.68
C SER A 90 50.37 109.60 -6.91
N GLU A 91 49.33 110.10 -7.57
CA GLU A 91 48.11 109.33 -7.85
C GLU A 91 48.41 108.06 -8.68
N LEU A 92 49.29 108.15 -9.67
CA LEU A 92 49.73 106.98 -10.44
C LEU A 92 50.57 106.00 -9.60
N THR A 93 51.37 106.50 -8.67
CA THR A 93 52.16 105.64 -7.77
C THR A 93 51.24 104.82 -6.86
N ASP A 94 50.22 105.47 -6.28
CA ASP A 94 49.23 104.81 -5.44
C ASP A 94 48.43 103.75 -6.23
N GLN A 95 48.05 104.07 -7.48
CA GLN A 95 47.37 103.11 -8.37
C GLN A 95 48.24 101.89 -8.70
N ILE A 96 49.54 102.09 -8.91
CA ILE A 96 50.48 100.98 -9.18
C ILE A 96 50.59 100.08 -7.94
N GLU A 97 50.63 100.65 -6.74
CA GLU A 97 50.69 99.88 -5.49
C GLU A 97 49.41 99.06 -5.28
N ASP A 98 48.23 99.66 -5.46
CA ASP A 98 46.95 98.94 -5.39
C ASP A 98 46.85 97.80 -6.41
N LEU A 99 47.25 98.03 -7.66
CA LEU A 99 47.28 96.98 -8.69
C LEU A 99 48.24 95.84 -8.34
N LYS A 100 49.37 96.15 -7.69
CA LYS A 100 50.34 95.14 -7.24
C LYS A 100 49.76 94.28 -6.13
N ASP A 101 49.04 94.87 -5.19
CA ASP A 101 48.36 94.13 -4.12
C ASP A 101 47.23 93.26 -4.68
N GLN A 102 46.45 93.78 -5.62
CA GLN A 102 45.43 93.00 -6.33
C GLN A 102 46.03 91.82 -7.10
N LEU A 103 47.18 92.00 -7.75
CA LEU A 103 47.89 90.94 -8.47
C LEU A 103 48.35 89.84 -7.50
N SER A 104 48.98 90.22 -6.40
CA SER A 104 49.43 89.29 -5.34
C SER A 104 48.28 88.44 -4.79
N ASN A 105 47.13 89.07 -4.50
CA ASN A 105 45.94 88.36 -4.03
C ASN A 105 45.39 87.37 -5.07
N LYS A 106 45.43 87.73 -6.36
CA LYS A 106 45.01 86.84 -7.45
C LYS A 106 45.97 85.67 -7.61
N GLU A 107 47.28 85.89 -7.50
CA GLU A 107 48.29 84.83 -7.53
C GLU A 107 48.06 83.82 -6.40
N GLN A 108 47.83 84.29 -5.17
CA GLN A 108 47.51 83.40 -4.05
C GLN A 108 46.24 82.58 -4.29
N THR A 109 45.20 83.21 -4.86
CA THR A 109 43.95 82.53 -5.20
C THR A 109 44.17 81.43 -6.26
N ILE A 110 45.02 81.71 -7.26
CA ILE A 110 45.37 80.73 -8.30
C ILE A 110 46.09 79.53 -7.69
N GLU A 111 47.06 79.76 -6.79
CA GLU A 111 47.77 78.66 -6.11
C GLU A 111 46.82 77.78 -5.30
N ASP A 112 45.87 78.38 -4.58
CA ASP A 112 44.90 77.62 -3.78
C ASP A 112 43.94 76.81 -4.65
N LEU A 113 43.52 77.36 -5.80
CA LEU A 113 42.72 76.63 -6.77
C LEU A 113 43.49 75.46 -7.39
N GLN A 114 44.77 75.64 -7.72
CA GLN A 114 45.63 74.57 -8.23
C GLN A 114 45.80 73.43 -7.22
N LYS A 115 46.00 73.75 -5.94
CA LYS A 115 46.06 72.73 -4.87
C LYS A 115 44.74 71.98 -4.76
N ARG A 116 43.61 72.67 -4.84
CA ARG A 116 42.28 72.05 -4.79
C ARG A 116 42.00 71.16 -5.99
N GLU A 117 42.40 71.59 -7.19
CA GLU A 117 42.31 70.78 -8.42
C GLU A 117 43.11 69.49 -8.29
N SER A 118 44.36 69.58 -7.81
CA SER A 118 45.21 68.40 -7.58
C SER A 118 44.56 67.42 -6.61
N ASN A 119 44.06 67.89 -5.47
CA ASN A 119 43.39 67.03 -4.48
C ASN A 119 42.14 66.35 -5.07
N LEU A 120 41.31 67.09 -5.82
CA LEU A 120 40.13 66.51 -6.47
C LEU A 120 40.53 65.44 -7.50
N LYS A 121 41.62 65.63 -8.25
CA LYS A 121 42.14 64.64 -9.19
C LYS A 121 42.58 63.35 -8.50
N ASP A 122 43.24 63.46 -7.35
CA ASP A 122 43.65 62.31 -6.54
C ASP A 122 42.45 61.55 -5.97
N GLN A 123 41.42 62.27 -5.51
CA GLN A 123 40.16 61.69 -5.05
C GLN A 123 39.43 60.94 -6.17
N ILE A 124 39.33 61.54 -7.36
CA ILE A 124 38.73 60.90 -8.54
C ILE A 124 39.48 59.61 -8.90
N THR A 125 40.81 59.64 -8.87
CA THR A 125 41.64 58.46 -9.15
C THR A 125 41.36 57.34 -8.14
N THR A 126 41.28 57.68 -6.85
CA THR A 126 40.99 56.73 -5.76
C THR A 126 39.58 56.14 -5.88
N LEU A 127 38.58 56.98 -6.16
CA LEU A 127 37.20 56.53 -6.36
C LEU A 127 37.08 55.62 -7.58
N THR A 128 37.76 55.96 -8.69
CA THR A 128 37.77 55.15 -9.91
C THR A 128 38.37 53.77 -9.67
N ALA A 129 39.48 53.69 -8.91
CA ALA A 129 40.07 52.42 -8.52
C ALA A 129 39.12 51.60 -7.62
N THR A 130 38.44 52.26 -6.68
CA THR A 130 37.47 51.61 -5.79
C THR A 130 36.28 51.05 -6.56
N VAL A 131 35.71 51.81 -7.49
CA VAL A 131 34.60 51.36 -8.36
C VAL A 131 35.03 50.15 -9.19
N SER A 132 36.24 50.19 -9.76
CA SER A 132 36.77 49.07 -10.54
C SER A 132 36.94 47.80 -9.69
N PHE A 133 37.47 47.94 -8.47
CA PHE A 133 37.60 46.83 -7.52
C PHE A 133 36.24 46.23 -7.13
N LEU A 134 35.26 47.08 -6.81
CA LEU A 134 33.90 46.64 -6.47
C LEU A 134 33.22 45.95 -7.66
N GLY A 135 33.45 46.43 -8.88
CA GLY A 135 32.98 45.77 -10.11
C GLY A 135 33.55 44.35 -10.24
N GLY A 136 34.86 44.17 -10.03
CA GLY A 136 35.48 42.85 -10.05
C GLY A 136 34.94 41.91 -8.97
N LEU A 137 34.68 42.42 -7.76
CA LEU A 137 34.09 41.63 -6.67
C LEU A 137 32.65 41.20 -6.99
N LEU A 138 31.88 42.06 -7.67
CA LEU A 138 30.53 41.73 -8.11
C LEU A 138 30.55 40.60 -9.15
N GLU A 139 31.42 40.68 -10.15
CA GLU A 139 31.58 39.61 -11.14
C GLU A 139 31.97 38.27 -10.51
N GLU A 140 32.86 38.28 -9.50
CA GLU A 140 33.24 37.07 -8.78
C GLU A 140 32.04 36.45 -8.05
N LYS A 141 31.24 37.29 -7.39
CA LYS A 141 30.02 36.86 -6.70
C LYS A 141 29.00 36.28 -7.68
N ASP A 142 28.79 36.93 -8.83
CA ASP A 142 27.87 36.45 -9.87
C ASP A 142 28.30 35.08 -10.41
N ARG A 143 29.61 34.88 -10.66
CA ARG A 143 30.15 33.56 -11.05
C ARG A 143 29.92 32.50 -9.97
N LYS A 144 30.02 32.88 -8.69
CA LYS A 144 29.77 31.96 -7.58
C LYS A 144 28.29 31.61 -7.45
N ILE A 145 27.39 32.58 -7.62
CA ILE A 145 25.94 32.36 -7.66
C ILE A 145 25.58 31.40 -8.80
N ALA A 146 26.05 31.65 -10.02
CA ALA A 146 25.79 30.77 -11.17
C ALA A 146 26.25 29.32 -10.92
N LYS A 147 27.41 29.12 -10.27
CA LYS A 147 27.88 27.78 -9.88
C LYS A 147 26.94 27.13 -8.86
N LEU A 148 26.47 27.87 -7.86
CA LEU A 148 25.55 27.36 -6.85
C LEU A 148 24.19 26.99 -7.46
N GLU A 149 23.68 27.78 -8.39
CA GLU A 149 22.44 27.46 -9.14
C GLU A 149 22.57 26.15 -9.91
N GLN A 150 23.70 25.92 -10.58
CA GLN A 150 23.98 24.64 -11.25
C GLN A 150 24.04 23.46 -10.26
N TYR A 151 24.65 23.65 -9.09
CA TYR A 151 24.66 22.62 -8.04
C TYR A 151 23.26 22.30 -7.51
N ILE A 152 22.39 23.31 -7.35
CA ILE A 152 21.01 23.12 -6.93
C ILE A 152 20.25 22.30 -7.99
N LEU A 153 20.37 22.68 -9.27
CA LEU A 153 19.73 21.96 -10.37
C LEU A 153 20.11 20.47 -10.41
N LEU A 154 21.40 20.16 -10.24
CA LEU A 154 21.88 18.77 -10.20
C LEU A 154 21.34 18.01 -8.98
N LYS A 155 21.25 18.67 -7.81
CA LYS A 155 20.67 18.07 -6.60
C LYS A 155 19.17 17.80 -6.76
N ASP A 156 18.43 18.72 -7.38
CA ASP A 156 16.99 18.55 -7.63
C ASP A 156 16.73 17.36 -8.59
N GLN A 157 17.53 17.24 -9.64
CA GLN A 157 17.50 16.08 -10.53
C GLN A 157 17.79 14.77 -9.79
N HIS A 158 18.78 14.77 -8.89
CA HIS A 158 19.10 13.60 -8.08
C HIS A 158 17.97 13.23 -7.11
N ILE A 159 17.36 14.21 -6.45
CA ILE A 159 16.20 14.01 -5.58
C ILE A 159 15.02 13.43 -6.37
N SER A 160 14.75 13.94 -7.57
CA SER A 160 13.70 13.40 -8.44
C SER A 160 13.96 11.93 -8.77
N ASN A 161 15.19 11.58 -9.14
CA ASN A 161 15.56 10.20 -9.43
C ASN A 161 15.37 9.28 -8.21
N LEU A 162 15.80 9.72 -7.03
CA LEU A 162 15.62 8.97 -5.79
C LEU A 162 14.13 8.78 -5.47
N LYS A 163 13.29 9.80 -5.71
CA LYS A 163 11.84 9.69 -5.52
C LYS A 163 11.22 8.64 -6.44
N ASP A 164 11.63 8.59 -7.70
CA ASP A 164 11.19 7.57 -8.66
C ASP A 164 11.63 6.16 -8.23
N GLN A 165 12.86 6.02 -7.71
CA GLN A 165 13.36 4.75 -7.18
C GLN A 165 12.55 4.28 -5.96
N ILE A 166 12.24 5.19 -5.03
CA ILE A 166 11.39 4.90 -3.87
C ILE A 166 10.00 4.45 -4.30
N SER A 167 9.39 5.11 -5.30
CA SER A 167 8.09 4.71 -5.83
C SER A 167 8.13 3.27 -6.34
N LYS A 168 9.12 2.92 -7.16
CA LYS A 168 9.29 1.55 -7.68
C LYS A 168 9.49 0.51 -6.58
N LEU A 169 10.22 0.86 -5.52
CA LEU A 169 10.42 -0.02 -4.37
C LEU A 169 9.12 -0.23 -3.58
N ASN A 170 8.30 0.80 -3.43
CA ASN A 170 6.99 0.68 -2.79
C ASN A 170 6.05 -0.21 -3.62
N ASP A 171 5.99 -0.03 -4.94
CA ASP A 171 5.19 -0.88 -5.82
C ASP A 171 5.61 -2.37 -5.72
N LEU A 172 6.93 -2.61 -5.62
CA LEU A 172 7.47 -3.95 -5.42
C LEU A 172 7.10 -4.50 -4.03
N LEU A 173 7.16 -3.67 -2.98
CA LEU A 173 6.78 -4.06 -1.63
C LEU A 173 5.31 -4.45 -1.55
N ASP A 174 4.43 -3.68 -2.19
CA ASP A 174 3.00 -3.96 -2.26
C ASP A 174 2.74 -5.29 -2.97
N THR A 175 3.41 -5.51 -4.11
CA THR A 175 3.37 -6.81 -4.82
C THR A 175 3.82 -7.97 -3.92
N LYS A 176 4.90 -7.78 -3.15
CA LYS A 176 5.38 -8.81 -2.21
C LYS A 176 4.43 -9.03 -1.05
N ASN A 177 3.75 -8.01 -0.56
CA ASN A 177 2.72 -8.17 0.46
C ASN A 177 1.50 -8.95 -0.06
N GLU A 178 1.09 -8.73 -1.31
CA GLU A 178 0.07 -9.55 -1.96
C GLU A 178 0.50 -11.01 -2.06
N GLU A 179 1.75 -11.28 -2.52
CA GLU A 179 2.30 -12.65 -2.55
C GLU A 179 2.32 -13.30 -1.15
N ILE A 180 2.72 -12.58 -0.11
CA ILE A 180 2.71 -13.07 1.28
C ILE A 180 1.28 -13.39 1.73
N THR A 181 0.30 -12.56 1.37
CA THR A 181 -1.11 -12.78 1.71
C THR A 181 -1.64 -14.06 1.07
N ILE A 182 -1.28 -14.30 -0.20
CA ILE A 182 -1.60 -15.55 -0.90
C ILE A 182 -0.95 -16.74 -0.19
N LEU A 183 0.35 -16.66 0.14
CA LEU A 183 1.05 -17.73 0.85
C LEU A 183 0.48 -18.01 2.25
N ALA A 184 0.07 -16.96 2.98
CA ALA A 184 -0.58 -17.10 4.29
C ALA A 184 -1.93 -17.81 4.16
N SER A 185 -2.70 -17.53 3.10
CA SER A 185 -3.94 -18.27 2.81
C SER A 185 -3.67 -19.75 2.53
N LEU A 186 -2.59 -20.08 1.83
CA LEU A 186 -2.18 -21.47 1.59
C LEU A 186 -1.79 -22.20 2.87
N ALA A 187 -1.24 -21.50 3.87
CA ALA A 187 -0.94 -22.08 5.18
C ALA A 187 -2.18 -22.56 5.96
N SER A 188 -3.40 -22.17 5.55
CA SER A 188 -4.66 -22.69 6.09
C SER A 188 -5.11 -24.02 5.45
N ALA A 189 -4.59 -24.36 4.26
CA ALA A 189 -4.92 -25.60 3.55
C ALA A 189 -4.62 -26.90 4.35
N PRO A 190 -3.56 -26.99 5.17
CA PRO A 190 -3.32 -28.16 6.03
C PRO A 190 -4.46 -28.46 6.98
N ALA A 191 -5.18 -27.45 7.51
CA ALA A 191 -6.34 -27.70 8.38
C ALA A 191 -7.46 -28.40 7.60
N THR A 192 -7.74 -27.92 6.38
CA THR A 192 -8.70 -28.57 5.46
C THR A 192 -8.25 -29.97 5.07
N ILE A 193 -6.95 -30.16 4.78
CA ILE A 193 -6.39 -31.47 4.44
C ILE A 193 -6.50 -32.44 5.61
N THR A 194 -6.23 -31.98 6.84
CA THR A 194 -6.35 -32.80 8.06
C THR A 194 -7.80 -33.22 8.28
N GLU A 195 -8.75 -32.31 8.05
CA GLU A 195 -10.18 -32.60 8.13
C GLU A 195 -10.61 -33.63 7.07
N ILE A 196 -10.14 -33.48 5.82
CA ILE A 196 -10.39 -34.46 4.75
C ILE A 196 -9.79 -35.84 5.10
N PHE A 197 -8.59 -35.90 5.67
CA PHE A 197 -8.01 -37.16 6.13
C PHE A 197 -8.82 -37.80 7.26
N ARG A 198 -9.31 -36.99 8.21
CA ARG A 198 -10.19 -37.45 9.29
C ARG A 198 -11.50 -38.00 8.72
N GLU A 199 -12.14 -37.28 7.80
CA GLU A 199 -13.36 -37.74 7.12
C GLU A 199 -13.13 -39.03 6.33
N ASN A 200 -12.00 -39.16 5.62
CA ASN A 200 -11.65 -40.39 4.91
C ASN A 200 -11.45 -41.58 5.86
N GLU A 201 -10.78 -41.39 7.00
CA GLU A 201 -10.64 -42.44 8.02
C GLU A 201 -11.99 -42.84 8.62
N GLU A 202 -12.89 -41.88 8.83
CA GLU A 202 -14.25 -42.16 9.32
C GLU A 202 -15.07 -42.92 8.27
N LEU A 203 -15.01 -42.50 6.99
CA LEU A 203 -15.64 -43.20 5.88
C LEU A 203 -15.11 -44.63 5.72
N LYS A 204 -13.80 -44.83 5.90
CA LYS A 204 -13.17 -46.15 5.86
C LYS A 204 -13.69 -47.06 6.98
N LYS A 205 -13.80 -46.57 8.21
CA LYS A 205 -14.40 -47.34 9.32
C LYS A 205 -15.86 -47.70 9.05
N ARG A 206 -16.63 -46.77 8.47
CA ARG A 206 -18.02 -47.04 8.08
C ARG A 206 -18.10 -48.11 7.00
N LEU A 207 -17.16 -48.11 6.05
CA LEU A 207 -17.07 -49.14 5.02
C LEU A 207 -16.74 -50.51 5.62
N GLU A 208 -15.74 -50.60 6.50
CA GLU A 208 -15.38 -51.86 7.20
C GLU A 208 -16.57 -52.43 8.00
N LEU A 209 -17.34 -51.57 8.68
CA LEU A 209 -18.56 -51.99 9.40
C LEU A 209 -19.66 -52.48 8.46
N ALA A 210 -19.83 -51.82 7.31
CA ALA A 210 -20.79 -52.23 6.30
C ALA A 210 -20.40 -53.58 5.69
N GLU A 211 -19.12 -53.79 5.38
CA GLU A 211 -18.58 -55.07 4.89
C GLU A 211 -18.81 -56.18 5.92
N ALA A 212 -18.50 -55.96 7.20
CA ALA A 212 -18.77 -56.93 8.26
C ALA A 212 -20.27 -57.26 8.38
N SER A 213 -21.14 -56.28 8.21
CA SER A 213 -22.60 -56.48 8.21
C SER A 213 -23.06 -57.30 7.00
N ILE A 214 -22.48 -57.06 5.82
CA ILE A 214 -22.75 -57.86 4.62
C ILE A 214 -22.34 -59.32 4.86
N THR A 215 -21.13 -59.57 5.37
CA THR A 215 -20.67 -60.94 5.69
C THR A 215 -21.61 -61.64 6.68
N ALA A 216 -22.06 -60.94 7.72
CA ALA A 216 -23.00 -61.51 8.68
C ALA A 216 -24.37 -61.86 8.05
N LEU A 217 -24.87 -61.00 7.16
CA LEU A 217 -26.10 -61.27 6.40
C LEU A 217 -25.92 -62.45 5.44
N GLU A 218 -24.77 -62.59 4.79
CA GLU A 218 -24.44 -63.74 3.93
C GLU A 218 -24.43 -65.05 4.74
N GLU A 219 -23.85 -65.07 5.94
CA GLU A 219 -23.90 -66.23 6.84
C GLU A 219 -25.33 -66.56 7.29
N GLU A 220 -26.16 -65.54 7.54
CA GLU A 220 -27.56 -65.74 7.92
C GLU A 220 -28.37 -66.33 6.77
N ILE A 221 -28.16 -65.84 5.54
CA ILE A 221 -28.74 -66.39 4.31
C ILE A 221 -28.33 -67.86 4.16
N GLN A 222 -27.05 -68.20 4.30
CA GLN A 222 -26.61 -69.61 4.22
C GLN A 222 -27.28 -70.50 5.28
N ARG A 223 -27.41 -70.02 6.52
CA ARG A 223 -28.14 -70.76 7.56
C ARG A 223 -29.62 -70.92 7.20
N LYS A 224 -30.23 -69.91 6.60
CA LYS A 224 -31.63 -69.97 6.15
C LYS A 224 -31.80 -70.93 4.98
N ASP A 225 -30.86 -70.96 4.04
CA ASP A 225 -30.85 -71.92 2.93
C ASP A 225 -30.70 -73.36 3.43
N GLU A 226 -29.85 -73.61 4.43
CA GLU A 226 -29.73 -74.92 5.07
C GLU A 226 -31.03 -75.30 5.81
N GLN A 227 -31.64 -74.35 6.53
CA GLN A 227 -32.95 -74.56 7.16
C GLN A 227 -34.03 -74.88 6.12
N LEU A 228 -34.02 -74.19 4.98
CA LEU A 228 -34.95 -74.41 3.89
C LEU A 228 -34.74 -75.81 3.29
N PHE A 229 -33.50 -76.20 3.01
CA PHE A 229 -33.15 -77.53 2.51
C PHE A 229 -33.64 -78.65 3.46
N GLN A 230 -33.46 -78.47 4.76
CA GLN A 230 -33.99 -79.41 5.75
C GLN A 230 -35.52 -79.47 5.76
N ALA A 231 -36.20 -78.33 5.62
CA ALA A 231 -37.65 -78.27 5.54
C ALA A 231 -38.17 -78.93 4.24
N GLU A 232 -37.51 -78.73 3.11
CA GLU A 232 -37.80 -79.39 1.84
C GLU A 232 -37.64 -80.91 1.96
N ALA A 233 -36.56 -81.40 2.59
CA ALA A 233 -36.37 -82.82 2.85
C ALA A 233 -37.43 -83.41 3.80
N GLN A 234 -37.91 -82.63 4.77
CA GLN A 234 -39.03 -83.02 5.64
C GLN A 234 -40.34 -83.12 4.86
N LEU A 235 -40.62 -82.16 3.98
CA LEU A 235 -41.77 -82.18 3.07
C LEU A 235 -41.75 -83.44 2.19
N GLU A 236 -40.61 -83.78 1.61
CA GLU A 236 -40.46 -84.98 0.79
C GLU A 236 -40.70 -86.27 1.58
N ARG A 237 -40.23 -86.36 2.83
CA ARG A 237 -40.58 -87.47 3.74
C ARG A 237 -42.07 -87.52 4.04
N MET A 238 -42.72 -86.37 4.21
CA MET A 238 -44.16 -86.28 4.44
C MET A 238 -44.94 -86.81 3.23
N ASP A 239 -44.52 -86.47 2.02
CA ASP A 239 -45.09 -87.01 0.78
C ASP A 239 -44.89 -88.53 0.67
N GLN A 240 -43.70 -89.04 1.01
CA GLN A 240 -43.44 -90.49 1.07
C GLN A 240 -44.36 -91.18 2.09
N LEU A 241 -44.49 -90.64 3.30
CA LEU A 241 -45.42 -91.18 4.31
C LEU A 241 -46.87 -91.17 3.83
N LYS A 242 -47.29 -90.12 3.12
CA LYS A 242 -48.63 -90.03 2.53
C LYS A 242 -48.87 -91.15 1.51
N THR A 243 -47.93 -91.41 0.60
CA THR A 243 -48.05 -92.53 -0.37
C THR A 243 -48.10 -93.89 0.33
N LEU A 244 -47.34 -94.05 1.42
CA LEU A 244 -47.38 -95.27 2.24
C LEU A 244 -48.74 -95.45 2.92
N LEU A 245 -49.34 -94.35 3.39
CA LEU A 245 -50.65 -94.33 4.03
C LEU A 245 -51.77 -94.66 3.02
N GLU A 246 -51.71 -94.11 1.80
CA GLU A 246 -52.60 -94.48 0.69
C GLU A 246 -52.48 -95.98 0.34
N THR A 247 -51.26 -96.53 0.40
CA THR A 247 -51.00 -97.97 0.21
C THR A 247 -51.60 -98.81 1.34
N TYR A 248 -51.40 -98.38 2.59
CA TYR A 248 -52.00 -99.04 3.75
C TYR A 248 -53.53 -98.98 3.72
N GLU A 249 -54.13 -97.85 3.35
CA GLU A 249 -55.58 -97.71 3.16
C GLU A 249 -56.10 -98.65 2.06
N SER A 250 -55.37 -98.78 0.95
CA SER A 250 -55.68 -99.75 -0.11
C SER A 250 -55.59 -101.20 0.39
N SER A 251 -54.62 -101.51 1.25
CA SER A 251 -54.52 -102.85 1.86
C SER A 251 -55.65 -103.12 2.88
N LEU A 252 -56.08 -102.08 3.61
CA LEU A 252 -57.12 -102.17 4.63
C LEU A 252 -58.50 -102.33 4.00
N THR A 253 -58.77 -101.66 2.87
CA THR A 253 -59.97 -101.88 2.06
C THR A 253 -60.00 -103.30 1.47
N ALA A 254 -58.87 -103.82 0.97
CA ALA A 254 -58.77 -105.21 0.51
C ALA A 254 -58.99 -106.24 1.64
N LEU A 255 -58.46 -105.97 2.84
CA LEU A 255 -58.70 -106.77 4.05
C LEU A 255 -60.18 -106.71 4.48
N GLN A 256 -60.82 -105.55 4.39
CA GLN A 256 -62.25 -105.40 4.68
C GLN A 256 -63.13 -106.15 3.68
N GLU A 257 -62.78 -106.17 2.39
CA GLU A 257 -63.49 -106.98 1.39
C GLU A 257 -63.30 -108.48 1.63
N THR A 258 -62.09 -108.94 1.95
CA THR A 258 -61.87 -110.34 2.31
C THR A 258 -62.59 -110.73 3.60
N LEU A 259 -62.70 -109.83 4.58
CA LEU A 259 -63.49 -110.06 5.79
C LEU A 259 -65.00 -110.19 5.47
N LYS A 260 -65.56 -109.30 4.63
CA LYS A 260 -66.95 -109.41 4.16
C LYS A 260 -67.20 -110.73 3.42
N GLU A 261 -66.23 -111.20 2.65
CA GLU A 261 -66.32 -112.48 1.95
C GLU A 261 -66.29 -113.66 2.95
N LYS A 262 -65.44 -113.58 3.99
CA LYS A 262 -65.43 -114.58 5.06
C LYS A 262 -66.73 -114.60 5.87
N ASP A 263 -67.35 -113.45 6.15
CA ASP A 263 -68.66 -113.38 6.79
C ASP A 263 -69.77 -114.01 5.95
N LYS A 264 -69.76 -113.82 4.62
CA LYS A 264 -70.68 -114.52 3.72
C LYS A 264 -70.48 -116.03 3.76
N GLN A 265 -69.23 -116.49 3.75
CA GLN A 265 -68.90 -117.92 3.87
C GLN A 265 -69.41 -118.50 5.20
N LEU A 266 -69.25 -117.77 6.30
CA LEU A 266 -69.74 -118.16 7.63
C LEU A 266 -71.27 -118.27 7.67
N LYS A 267 -71.98 -117.34 7.02
CA LYS A 267 -73.44 -117.35 6.93
C LYS A 267 -73.95 -118.58 6.19
N ILE A 268 -73.34 -118.93 5.06
CA ILE A 268 -73.69 -120.13 4.30
C ILE A 268 -73.44 -121.40 5.14
N LEU A 269 -72.32 -121.46 5.87
CA LEU A 269 -72.00 -122.61 6.71
C LEU A 269 -73.02 -122.78 7.87
N SER A 270 -73.49 -121.68 8.44
CA SER A 270 -74.51 -121.70 9.51
C SER A 270 -75.87 -122.22 9.01
N GLU A 271 -76.28 -121.87 7.79
CA GLU A 271 -77.53 -122.35 7.19
C GLU A 271 -77.49 -123.86 6.88
N ILE A 272 -76.33 -124.39 6.45
CA ILE A 272 -76.14 -125.84 6.21
C ILE A 272 -76.25 -126.62 7.52
N LEU A 273 -75.54 -126.18 8.56
CA LEU A 273 -75.52 -126.86 9.86
C LEU A 273 -76.92 -126.95 10.48
N THR A 274 -77.75 -125.92 10.29
CA THR A 274 -79.12 -125.88 10.84
C THR A 274 -80.02 -126.94 10.19
N LYS A 275 -79.88 -127.18 8.89
CA LYS A 275 -80.63 -128.22 8.16
C LYS A 275 -80.23 -129.64 8.56
N GLU A 276 -78.97 -129.87 8.89
CA GLU A 276 -78.50 -131.20 9.32
C GLU A 276 -79.03 -131.59 10.72
N VAL A 277 -79.16 -130.62 11.63
CA VAL A 277 -79.69 -130.85 12.99
C VAL A 277 -81.17 -131.24 12.95
N GLU A 278 -82.00 -130.56 12.14
CA GLU A 278 -83.43 -130.88 12.01
C GLU A 278 -83.66 -132.31 11.47
N LYS A 279 -82.78 -132.76 10.57
CA LYS A 279 -82.86 -134.10 9.96
C LYS A 279 -82.56 -135.22 10.96
N ALA A 280 -81.57 -135.01 11.84
CA ALA A 280 -81.21 -135.98 12.88
C ALA A 280 -82.29 -136.11 13.98
N GLN A 281 -83.01 -135.02 14.28
CA GLN A 281 -84.09 -135.03 15.27
C GLN A 281 -85.29 -135.90 14.82
N ALA A 282 -85.67 -135.81 13.54
CA ALA A 282 -86.79 -136.58 12.97
C ALA A 282 -86.53 -138.11 12.94
N GLU A 283 -85.27 -138.53 12.76
CA GLU A 283 -84.91 -139.95 12.79
C GLU A 283 -84.96 -140.55 14.21
N SER A 284 -84.60 -139.77 15.23
CA SER A 284 -84.59 -140.23 16.63
C SER A 284 -86.00 -140.54 17.15
N GLU A 285 -87.00 -139.73 16.79
CA GLU A 285 -88.39 -139.94 17.23
C GLU A 285 -89.02 -141.19 16.60
N LYS A 286 -88.68 -141.47 15.34
CA LYS A 286 -89.16 -142.65 14.61
C LYS A 286 -88.64 -143.96 15.20
N LEU A 287 -87.41 -143.96 15.72
CA LEU A 287 -86.79 -145.08 16.44
C LEU A 287 -87.43 -145.29 17.82
N ARG A 288 -87.80 -144.20 18.52
CA ARG A 288 -88.40 -144.25 19.86
C ARG A 288 -89.77 -144.96 19.88
N GLU A 289 -90.60 -144.73 18.87
CA GLU A 289 -91.90 -145.41 18.73
C GLU A 289 -91.76 -146.89 18.36
N LYS A 290 -90.77 -147.27 17.55
CA LYS A 290 -90.47 -148.68 17.27
C LYS A 290 -90.05 -149.44 18.53
N LEU A 291 -89.24 -148.82 19.39
CA LEU A 291 -88.78 -149.43 20.64
C LEU A 291 -89.93 -149.73 21.62
N LYS A 292 -90.93 -148.84 21.68
CA LYS A 292 -92.13 -149.00 22.51
C LYS A 292 -92.95 -150.25 22.14
N LYS A 293 -93.08 -150.54 20.84
CA LYS A 293 -93.79 -151.73 20.35
C LYS A 293 -93.07 -153.04 20.68
N VAL A 294 -91.74 -153.06 20.61
CA VAL A 294 -90.93 -154.26 20.95
C VAL A 294 -91.07 -154.61 22.43
N LEU A 295 -91.15 -153.60 23.30
CA LEU A 295 -91.29 -153.82 24.74
C LEU A 295 -92.61 -154.52 25.14
N SER A 296 -93.72 -154.27 24.43
CA SER A 296 -95.01 -154.92 24.74
C SER A 296 -95.05 -156.40 24.32
N ILE A 297 -94.32 -156.75 23.26
CA ILE A 297 -94.20 -158.13 22.74
C ILE A 297 -93.36 -158.97 23.70
N LEU A 298 -92.24 -158.44 24.20
CA LEU A 298 -91.38 -159.15 25.16
C LEU A 298 -92.11 -159.46 26.47
N LYS A 299 -92.99 -158.55 26.91
CA LYS A 299 -93.77 -158.73 28.14
C LYS A 299 -94.79 -159.87 28.02
N SER A 300 -95.44 -159.99 26.86
CA SER A 300 -96.40 -161.07 26.58
C SER A 300 -95.71 -162.43 26.39
N LEU A 301 -94.49 -162.46 25.84
CA LEU A 301 -93.68 -163.68 25.75
C LEU A 301 -93.27 -164.22 27.14
N ASN A 302 -92.96 -163.32 28.07
CA ASN A 302 -92.56 -163.67 29.43
C ASN A 302 -93.69 -164.33 30.24
N ASP A 303 -94.94 -163.89 30.03
CA ASP A 303 -96.09 -164.49 30.70
C ASP A 303 -96.38 -165.92 30.18
N ILE A 304 -96.11 -166.18 28.89
CA ILE A 304 -96.25 -167.52 28.28
C ILE A 304 -95.20 -168.50 28.83
N LEU A 305 -93.95 -168.06 28.98
CA LEU A 305 -92.87 -168.89 29.53
C LEU A 305 -93.12 -169.32 30.99
N ARG A 306 -93.85 -168.50 31.77
CA ARG A 306 -94.22 -168.84 33.15
C ARG A 306 -95.20 -169.99 33.24
N VAL A 307 -96.18 -170.04 32.32
CA VAL A 307 -97.19 -171.11 32.26
C VAL A 307 -96.56 -172.44 31.84
N LEU A 308 -95.66 -172.41 30.84
CA LEU A 308 -94.92 -173.59 30.38
C LEU A 308 -94.01 -174.22 31.45
N LYS A 309 -93.56 -173.42 32.43
CA LYS A 309 -92.67 -173.90 33.49
C LYS A 309 -93.40 -174.72 34.56
N GLU A 310 -94.66 -174.43 34.85
CA GLU A 310 -95.42 -175.17 35.86
C GLU A 310 -95.96 -176.50 35.31
N ASP A 311 -96.31 -176.57 34.02
CA ASP A 311 -96.69 -177.81 33.33
C ASP A 311 -95.55 -178.85 33.27
N PHE A 312 -94.28 -178.41 33.40
CA PHE A 312 -93.13 -179.30 33.40
C PHE A 312 -92.92 -179.99 34.76
N SER A 313 -93.30 -179.34 35.86
CA SER A 313 -93.15 -179.92 37.21
C SER A 313 -94.13 -181.05 37.50
N SER A 314 -95.28 -181.08 36.82
CA SER A 314 -96.24 -182.19 36.84
C SER A 314 -95.78 -183.42 36.05
N LEU A 315 -94.77 -183.29 35.15
CA LEU A 315 -94.20 -184.41 34.41
C LEU A 315 -93.12 -185.17 35.20
N GLU A 316 -92.39 -184.47 36.05
CA GLU A 316 -91.32 -185.05 36.88
C GLU A 316 -91.88 -185.95 38.00
N ALA A 317 -93.17 -185.79 38.32
CA ALA A 317 -93.94 -186.70 39.19
C ALA A 317 -94.17 -188.10 38.59
N ILE A 318 -93.94 -188.33 37.29
CA ILE A 318 -94.29 -189.61 36.62
C ILE A 318 -93.06 -190.49 36.36
N SER A 319 -91.87 -189.91 36.25
CA SER A 319 -90.68 -190.63 35.81
C SER A 319 -90.04 -191.53 36.88
N LEU A 320 -90.10 -191.17 38.18
CA LEU A 320 -89.37 -191.93 39.20
C LEU A 320 -90.20 -193.08 39.81
N GLU A 321 -91.52 -193.03 39.71
CA GLU A 321 -92.41 -194.18 39.98
C GLU A 321 -92.11 -195.36 39.03
N GLY A 322 -91.51 -195.09 37.86
CA GLY A 322 -91.07 -196.11 36.89
C GLY A 322 -89.77 -196.85 37.24
N GLN A 323 -88.89 -196.27 38.07
CA GLN A 323 -87.61 -196.91 38.44
C GLN A 323 -87.72 -197.85 39.65
N LYS A 324 -88.91 -197.96 40.23
CA LYS A 324 -89.27 -198.99 41.23
C LYS A 324 -89.51 -200.38 40.60
N VAL A 325 -89.52 -200.49 39.27
CA VAL A 325 -89.99 -201.70 38.54
C VAL A 325 -88.87 -202.46 37.81
N ILE A 326 -87.68 -201.88 37.61
CA ILE A 326 -86.67 -202.47 36.71
C ILE A 326 -85.62 -203.38 37.37
N GLU A 327 -85.34 -203.31 38.68
CA GLU A 327 -84.30 -204.20 39.27
C GLU A 327 -84.75 -204.97 40.52
N ASP A 328 -86.06 -205.25 40.60
CA ASP A 328 -86.60 -206.46 41.24
C ASP A 328 -86.52 -207.69 40.28
N ILE A 329 -85.92 -207.56 39.08
CA ILE A 329 -85.95 -208.56 37.98
C ILE A 329 -84.66 -209.41 37.83
N SER A 330 -83.56 -209.18 38.56
CA SER A 330 -82.34 -210.04 38.47
C SER A 330 -81.92 -210.74 39.77
N THR A 331 -82.89 -211.26 40.51
CA THR A 331 -82.69 -212.47 41.31
C THR A 331 -82.35 -213.67 40.37
N VAL A 332 -81.47 -214.61 40.78
CA VAL A 332 -81.52 -216.06 40.42
C VAL A 332 -80.59 -216.73 39.35
N VAL A 333 -79.55 -216.14 38.73
CA VAL A 333 -78.57 -216.96 37.93
C VAL A 333 -77.15 -216.35 37.98
N GLY A 334 -76.03 -216.97 38.34
CA GLY A 334 -75.62 -218.35 38.66
C GLY A 334 -74.14 -218.54 38.24
N GLU A 335 -73.27 -218.85 39.21
CA GLU A 335 -71.96 -219.56 39.14
C GLU A 335 -70.83 -219.09 38.18
N GLU A 336 -69.74 -218.55 38.76
CA GLU A 336 -68.50 -219.30 39.07
C GLU A 336 -67.87 -218.76 40.37
#